data_AF-A0A6M0K7C6-F1
#
_entry.id   AF-A0A6M0K7C6-F1
#
_cell.length_a   1.000
_cell.length_b   1.000
_cell.length_c   1.000
_cell.angle_alpha   90.00
_cell.angle_beta   90.00
_cell.angle_gamma   90.00
#
_symmetry.space_group_name_H-M   'P 1'
#
loop_
_entity.id
_entity.type
_entity.pdbx_description
1 polymer ?
#
loop_
_entity_poly.entity_id
_entity_poly.type
_entity_poly.pdbx_seq_one_letter_code
_entity_poly.pdbx_strand_id
1 'polypeptide(L)'
;MSSVVELYEALASAPDDRARARVIAEAFERLEERYPHLPDLATQQHLRETELRLQREIEAVRANLTLQIEQLRGEVKTDIERNRNSLLAWLIPLMFAQVGAMATLVKLL
;
A
#
# COMPACT_ATOMS: atom_id res chain seq x y z
N MET A 1 0.03 -26.74 -37.33
CA MET A 1 -0.71 -25.62 -37.93
C MET A 1 -2.13 -25.71 -37.40
N SER A 2 -2.60 -24.65 -36.73
CA SER A 2 -3.96 -24.42 -36.23
C SER A 2 -4.76 -25.62 -35.66
N SER A 3 -4.62 -25.93 -34.36
CA SER A 3 -5.50 -26.91 -33.69
C SER A 3 -6.99 -26.54 -33.78
N VAL A 4 -7.29 -25.26 -34.02
CA VAL A 4 -8.65 -24.75 -34.24
C VAL A 4 -9.18 -25.16 -35.62
N VAL A 5 -8.31 -25.22 -36.65
CA VAL A 5 -8.68 -25.70 -37.99
C VAL A 5 -8.86 -27.21 -37.98
N GLU A 6 -8.02 -27.96 -37.28
CA GLU A 6 -8.18 -29.41 -37.12
C GLU A 6 -9.49 -29.76 -36.38
N LEU A 7 -9.84 -29.01 -35.32
CA LEU A 7 -11.11 -29.17 -34.61
C LEU A 7 -12.32 -28.82 -35.49
N TYR A 8 -12.21 -27.74 -36.28
CA TYR A 8 -13.26 -27.35 -37.22
C TYR A 8 -13.49 -28.41 -38.30
N GLU A 9 -12.43 -28.95 -38.90
CA GLU A 9 -12.55 -30.01 -39.90
C GLU A 9 -13.10 -31.31 -39.30
N ALA A 10 -12.65 -31.69 -38.09
CA ALA A 10 -13.18 -32.86 -37.37
C ALA A 10 -14.66 -32.71 -37.00
N LEU A 11 -15.14 -31.50 -36.70
CA LEU A 11 -16.56 -31.23 -36.45
C LEU A 11 -17.39 -31.19 -37.73
N ALA A 12 -16.84 -30.64 -38.82
CA ALA A 12 -17.52 -30.56 -40.12
C ALA A 12 -17.65 -31.92 -40.82
N SER A 13 -16.73 -32.85 -40.55
CA SER A 13 -16.71 -34.21 -41.10
C SER A 13 -17.43 -35.25 -40.24
N ALA A 14 -17.92 -34.87 -39.06
CA ALA A 14 -18.62 -35.77 -38.15
C ALA A 14 -20.02 -36.15 -38.69
N PRO A 15 -20.36 -37.44 -38.76
CA PRO A 15 -21.59 -37.93 -39.40
C PRO A 15 -22.87 -37.68 -38.60
N ASP A 16 -22.77 -37.55 -37.28
CA ASP A 16 -23.90 -37.39 -36.37
C ASP A 16 -23.57 -36.50 -35.15
N ASP A 17 -24.61 -36.08 -34.43
CA ASP A 17 -24.50 -35.25 -33.23
C ASP A 17 -23.65 -35.91 -32.14
N ARG A 18 -23.66 -37.25 -32.06
CA ARG A 18 -22.88 -38.00 -31.09
C ARG A 18 -21.38 -37.96 -31.42
N ALA A 19 -20.99 -38.11 -32.69
CA ALA A 19 -19.61 -37.94 -33.11
C ALA A 19 -19.12 -36.51 -32.89
N ARG A 20 -19.94 -35.49 -33.19
CA ARG A 20 -19.62 -34.09 -32.89
C ARG A 20 -19.37 -33.85 -31.40
N ALA A 21 -20.26 -34.36 -30.55
CA ALA A 21 -20.11 -34.25 -29.09
C ALA A 21 -18.81 -34.92 -28.60
N ARG A 22 -18.42 -36.05 -29.20
CA ARG A 22 -17.17 -36.75 -28.86
C ARG A 22 -15.92 -35.98 -29.27
N VAL A 23 -15.93 -35.38 -30.46
CA VAL A 23 -14.84 -34.51 -30.93
C VAL A 23 -14.68 -33.28 -30.03
N ILE A 24 -15.80 -32.68 -29.60
CA ILE A 24 -15.78 -31.55 -28.63
C ILE A 24 -15.19 -31.99 -27.29
N ALA A 25 -15.62 -33.14 -26.75
CA ALA A 25 -15.14 -33.65 -25.47
C ALA A 25 -13.61 -33.90 -25.50
N GLU A 26 -13.10 -34.55 -26.55
CA GLU A 26 -11.64 -34.77 -26.69
C GLU A 26 -10.86 -33.46 -26.87
N ALA A 27 -11.46 -32.44 -27.49
CA ALA A 27 -10.83 -31.13 -27.62
C ALA A 27 -10.73 -30.40 -26.28
N PHE A 28 -11.76 -30.52 -25.43
CA PHE A 28 -11.73 -30.00 -24.06
C PHE A 28 -10.72 -30.73 -23.17
N GLU A 29 -10.64 -32.06 -23.26
CA GLU A 29 -9.66 -32.86 -22.51
C GLU A 29 -8.22 -32.47 -22.87
N ARG A 30 -7.91 -32.30 -24.16
CA ARG A 30 -6.60 -31.82 -24.63
C ARG A 30 -6.31 -30.37 -24.21
N LEU A 31 -7.34 -29.53 -24.06
CA LEU A 31 -7.19 -28.15 -23.59
C LEU A 31 -6.86 -28.11 -22.08
N GLU A 32 -7.54 -28.94 -21.29
CA GLU A 32 -7.34 -29.07 -19.85
C GLU A 32 -5.95 -29.64 -19.51
N GLU A 33 -5.48 -30.65 -20.25
CA GLU A 33 -4.11 -31.17 -20.13
C GLU A 33 -3.04 -30.11 -20.47
N ARG A 34 -3.32 -29.25 -21.45
CA ARG A 34 -2.39 -28.21 -21.89
C ARG A 34 -2.38 -26.99 -20.98
N TYR A 35 -3.48 -26.71 -20.29
CA TYR A 35 -3.59 -25.62 -19.33
C TYR A 35 -4.29 -26.10 -18.04
N PRO A 36 -3.58 -26.87 -17.20
CA PRO A 36 -4.13 -27.42 -15.95
C PRO A 36 -4.56 -26.35 -14.93
N HIS A 37 -4.23 -25.07 -15.19
CA HIS A 37 -4.58 -23.93 -14.34
C HIS A 37 -5.78 -23.12 -14.85
N LEU A 38 -6.41 -23.52 -15.96
CA LEU A 38 -7.64 -22.88 -16.49
C LEU A 38 -8.76 -22.71 -15.44
N PRO A 39 -8.99 -23.67 -14.51
CA PRO A 39 -10.02 -23.52 -13.49
C PRO A 39 -9.72 -22.42 -12.46
N ASP A 40 -8.44 -22.08 -12.27
CA ASP A 40 -7.97 -21.15 -11.23
C ASP A 40 -7.70 -19.74 -11.77
N LEU A 41 -8.21 -19.44 -12.97
CA LEU A 41 -8.06 -18.13 -13.57
C LEU A 41 -8.87 -17.10 -12.80
N ALA A 42 -8.18 -16.06 -12.32
CA ALA A 42 -8.83 -14.90 -11.72
C ALA A 42 -9.79 -14.27 -12.75
N THR A 43 -11.08 -14.25 -12.42
CA THR A 43 -12.09 -13.60 -13.25
C THR A 43 -11.87 -12.08 -13.24
N GLN A 44 -12.34 -11.39 -14.29
CA GLN A 44 -12.32 -9.92 -14.29
C GLN A 44 -13.05 -9.33 -13.08
N GLN A 45 -14.07 -10.02 -12.57
CA GLN A 45 -14.76 -9.64 -11.35
C GLN A 45 -13.84 -9.74 -10.12
N HIS A 46 -13.12 -10.86 -9.92
CA HIS A 46 -12.16 -11.02 -8.82
C HIS A 46 -11.05 -9.97 -8.86
N LEU A 47 -10.57 -9.62 -10.06
CA LEU A 47 -9.58 -8.56 -10.25
C LEU A 47 -10.14 -7.19 -9.87
N ARG A 48 -11.36 -6.87 -10.31
CA ARG A 48 -12.03 -5.59 -9.98
C ARG A 48 -12.33 -5.47 -8.49
N GLU A 49 -12.76 -6.55 -7.84
CA GLU A 49 -12.97 -6.58 -6.40
C GLU A 49 -11.66 -6.36 -5.63
N THR A 50 -10.57 -6.99 -6.09
CA THR A 50 -9.23 -6.82 -5.50
C THR A 50 -8.73 -5.40 -5.71
N GLU A 51 -8.90 -4.81 -6.89
CA GLU A 51 -8.53 -3.43 -7.18
C GLU A 51 -9.28 -2.45 -6.28
N LEU A 52 -10.61 -2.60 -6.14
CA LEU A 52 -11.41 -1.76 -5.26
C LEU A 52 -11.00 -1.90 -3.79
N ARG A 53 -10.67 -3.12 -3.34
CA ARG A 53 -10.17 -3.34 -1.98
C ARG A 53 -8.82 -2.65 -1.78
N LEU A 54 -7.89 -2.80 -2.71
CA LEU A 54 -6.57 -2.16 -2.64
C LEU A 54 -6.68 -0.64 -2.66
N GLN A 55 -7.58 -0.07 -3.48
CA GLN A 55 -7.82 1.38 -3.49
C GLN A 55 -8.28 1.89 -2.11
N ARG A 56 -9.22 1.18 -1.46
CA ARG A 56 -9.67 1.52 -0.11
C ARG A 56 -8.56 1.41 0.94
N GLU A 57 -7.76 0.34 0.88
CA GLU A 57 -6.63 0.17 1.79
C GLU A 57 -5.59 1.28 1.62
N ILE A 58 -5.29 1.67 0.37
CA ILE A 58 -4.39 2.78 0.07
C ILE A 58 -4.94 4.10 0.64
N GLU A 59 -6.23 4.38 0.46
CA GLU A 59 -6.87 5.58 1.03
C GLU A 59 -6.84 5.58 2.55
N ALA A 60 -7.13 4.44 3.19
CA ALA A 60 -7.07 4.29 4.63
C ALA A 60 -5.66 4.52 5.18
N VAL A 61 -4.65 3.93 4.55
CA VAL A 61 -3.23 4.13 4.92
C VAL A 61 -2.83 5.59 4.74
N ARG A 62 -3.21 6.24 3.63
CA ARG A 62 -2.92 7.66 3.40
C ARG A 62 -3.53 8.55 4.47
N ALA A 63 -4.80 8.35 4.80
CA ALA A 63 -5.48 9.11 5.85
C ALA A 63 -4.82 8.92 7.22
N ASN A 64 -4.47 7.67 7.55
CA ASN A 64 -3.79 7.36 8.80
C ASN A 64 -2.40 8.03 8.88
N LEU A 65 -1.62 8.00 7.79
CA LEU A 65 -0.32 8.68 7.72
C LEU A 65 -0.46 10.19 7.88
N THR A 66 -1.47 10.81 7.25
CA THR A 66 -1.72 12.25 7.42
C THR A 66 -2.00 12.61 8.89
N LEU A 67 -2.82 11.82 9.58
CA LEU A 67 -3.09 12.02 11.01
C LEU A 67 -1.83 11.87 11.86
N GLN A 68 -1.02 10.82 11.63
CA GLN A 68 0.22 10.61 12.35
C GLN A 68 1.21 11.76 12.14
N ILE A 69 1.33 12.27 10.92
CA ILE A 69 2.20 13.40 10.60
C ILE A 69 1.75 14.66 11.35
N GLU A 70 0.44 14.94 11.38
CA GLU A 70 -0.08 16.11 12.07
C GLU A 70 0.10 16.01 13.59
N GLN A 71 -0.11 14.81 14.15
CA GLN A 71 0.17 14.54 15.56
C GLN A 71 1.65 14.78 15.89
N LEU A 72 2.57 14.19 15.13
CA LEU A 72 4.01 14.35 15.32
C LEU A 72 4.44 15.82 15.21
N ARG A 73 3.85 16.59 14.27
CA ARG A 73 4.09 18.03 14.17
C ARG A 73 3.65 18.77 15.42
N GLY A 74 2.48 18.44 15.97
CA GLY A 74 1.98 19.02 17.22
C GLY A 74 2.87 18.69 18.42
N GLU A 75 3.29 17.44 18.55
CA GLU A 75 4.20 16.97 19.60
C GLU A 75 5.55 17.71 19.52
N VAL A 76 6.17 17.74 18.33
CA VAL A 76 7.45 18.44 18.12
C VAL A 76 7.35 19.93 18.43
N LYS A 77 6.25 20.60 18.01
CA LYS A 77 6.05 22.01 18.33
C LYS A 77 5.96 22.25 19.84
N THR A 78 5.21 21.39 20.53
CA THR A 78 5.06 21.47 22.00
C THR A 78 6.40 21.24 22.70
N ASP A 79 7.19 20.27 22.25
CA ASP A 79 8.50 19.98 22.82
C ASP A 79 9.50 21.12 22.58
N ILE A 80 9.46 21.76 21.41
CA ILE A 80 10.25 22.96 21.13
C ILE A 80 9.87 24.09 22.08
N GLU A 81 8.57 24.37 22.26
CA GLU A 81 8.08 25.41 23.16
C GLU A 81 8.48 25.11 24.61
N ARG A 82 8.34 23.86 25.06
CA ARG A 82 8.75 23.40 26.40
C ARG A 82 10.25 23.57 26.61
N ASN A 83 11.08 23.15 25.66
CA ASN A 83 12.53 23.30 25.73
C ASN A 83 12.94 24.77 25.76
N ARG A 84 12.33 25.61 24.92
CA ARG A 84 12.57 27.06 24.93
C ARG A 84 12.22 27.66 26.29
N ASN A 85 11.06 27.32 26.86
CA ASN A 85 10.67 27.81 28.18
C ASN A 85 11.61 27.32 29.29
N SER A 86 12.02 26.05 29.23
CA SER A 86 12.99 25.48 30.18
C SER A 86 14.33 26.23 30.11
N LEU A 87 14.85 26.48 28.90
CA LEU A 87 16.08 27.25 28.70
C LEU A 87 15.95 28.67 29.25
N LEU A 88 14.83 29.36 28.99
CA LEU A 88 14.59 30.71 29.52
C LEU A 88 14.51 30.71 31.05
N ALA A 89 13.85 29.71 31.65
CA ALA A 89 13.72 29.59 33.09
C ALA A 89 15.09 29.44 33.80
N TRP A 90 16.07 28.81 33.15
CA TRP A 90 17.44 28.70 33.67
C TRP A 90 18.34 29.89 33.33
N LEU A 91 18.25 30.41 32.10
CA LEU A 91 19.08 31.52 31.63
C LEU A 91 18.79 32.82 32.36
N ILE A 92 17.53 33.12 32.65
CA ILE A 92 17.15 34.40 33.28
C ILE A 92 17.78 34.55 34.68
N PRO A 93 17.61 33.61 35.63
CA PRO A 93 18.26 33.71 36.94
C PRO A 93 19.80 33.71 36.84
N LEU A 94 20.36 32.95 35.91
CA LEU A 94 21.80 32.90 35.69
C LEU A 94 22.35 34.27 35.27
N MET A 95 21.69 34.95 34.34
CA MET A 95 22.07 36.31 33.93
C MET A 95 22.00 37.30 35.09
N PHE A 96 20.97 37.23 35.93
CA PHE A 96 20.88 38.08 37.12
C PHE A 96 22.01 37.81 38.12
N ALA A 97 22.36 36.55 38.35
CA ALA A 97 23.48 36.17 39.21
C ALA A 97 24.81 36.72 38.67
N GLN A 98 25.04 36.64 37.35
CA GLN A 98 26.23 37.20 36.70
C GLN A 98 26.33 38.72 36.85
N VAL A 99 25.23 39.44 36.63
CA VAL A 99 25.19 40.91 36.82
C VAL A 99 25.47 41.29 38.27
N GLY A 100 24.87 40.56 39.23
CA GLY A 100 25.12 40.76 40.65
C GLY A 100 26.60 40.56 41.01
N ALA A 101 27.22 39.49 40.51
CA ALA A 101 28.64 39.22 40.71
C ALA A 101 29.53 40.36 40.13
N MET A 102 29.24 40.82 38.91
CA MET A 102 29.98 41.94 38.31
C MET A 102 29.86 43.23 39.13
N ALA A 103 28.66 43.56 39.63
CA ALA A 103 28.46 44.74 40.47
C ALA A 103 29.29 44.67 41.76
N THR A 104 29.39 43.49 42.40
CA THR A 104 30.23 43.31 43.58
C THR A 104 31.71 43.46 43.28
N LEU A 105 32.19 42.94 42.14
CA LEU A 105 33.58 43.09 41.71
C LEU A 105 33.95 44.55 41.44
N VAL A 106 33.09 45.30 40.74
CA VAL A 106 33.31 46.72 40.45
C VAL A 106 33.38 47.56 41.74
N LYS A 107 32.58 47.23 42.75
CA LYS A 107 32.60 47.94 44.04
C LYS A 107 33.86 47.65 44.87
N LEU A 108 34.57 46.55 44.58
CA LEU A 108 35.76 46.12 45.31
C LEU A 108 37.08 46.64 44.69
N LEU A 109 37.04 47.10 43.43
CA LEU A 109 38.12 47.83 42.76
C LEU A 109 38.10 49.32 43.12
#